data_AF-A0A9R0TIN6-F1
#
_entry.id   AF-A0A9R0TIN6-F1
#
_cell.length_a   1.000
_cell.length_b   1.000
_cell.length_c   1.000
_cell.angle_alpha   90.00
_cell.angle_beta   90.00
_cell.angle_gamma   90.00
#
_symmetry.space_group_name_H-M   'P 1'
#
loop_
_entity.id
_entity.type
_entity.pdbx_description
1 polymer ?
#
loop_
_entity_poly.entity_id
_entity_poly.type
_entity_poly.pdbx_seq_one_letter_code
_entity_poly.pdbx_strand_id
1 'polypeptide(L)'
;MEAPPDWPSARVREEFIGFFESKAHTPWPSSPVVPVDDLDDVGKDTYHHTFFEMLGNWSFGDYFKDGAIAYAWQLLTQVYKLPTDRIYATYFGGDEKAGLAPDTESKDIWLKYLPNERVLPFGCKDNFWEMGDTGPCGPCTEIHFDRIGNRDAASLVNNDDPTCIEIWNLVFIQFNRESDGTLRSLPAKHVDTGMGFERLTSILQNKMSNYDTDVFMPLFDAIHKLAGAGIQPYSGKVGSDDVGKVDMAYRVVADHIRTLSFAIADGSRPGNEGREYVLRRILRRAVHFGHQKLMAKQGFFSSLVDVFVRVMGDVFPELKDNEKKIKDIIKEEEASFENTLAKGYERFKKAADAVKENGGAVLSGQDAFVLWDTYGYPIDLTEVMAVDFGLSVDMEGFNVSMEEARQKARNARYKAGGKSIVLDANATSQLRNQGLASTNDSPKFQHEYIAVW
;
A
#
# COMPACT_ATOMS: atom_id res chain seq x y z
N MET A 1 -30.25 -8.23 -0.51
CA MET A 1 -29.22 -7.18 -0.64
C MET A 1 -29.43 -6.25 0.53
N GLU A 2 -28.42 -6.04 1.35
CA GLU A 2 -28.45 -4.96 2.34
C GLU A 2 -28.61 -3.61 1.62
N ALA A 3 -29.20 -2.62 2.29
CA ALA A 3 -29.24 -1.26 1.76
C ALA A 3 -27.81 -0.77 1.54
N PRO A 4 -27.53 0.01 0.48
CA PRO A 4 -26.20 0.59 0.28
C PRO A 4 -25.82 1.43 1.51
N PRO A 5 -24.53 1.45 1.90
CA PRO A 5 -24.11 2.27 3.03
C PRO A 5 -24.40 3.74 2.77
N ASP A 6 -24.59 4.54 3.81
CA ASP A 6 -24.80 5.99 3.69
C ASP A 6 -23.60 6.71 3.03
N TRP A 7 -22.42 6.08 3.13
CA TRP A 7 -21.16 6.48 2.51
C TRP A 7 -20.63 5.38 1.58
N PRO A 8 -21.20 5.20 0.37
CA PRO A 8 -20.61 4.29 -0.61
C PRO A 8 -19.24 4.84 -1.03
N SER A 9 -18.31 3.93 -1.36
CA SER A 9 -16.94 4.23 -1.78
C SER A 9 -16.87 5.28 -2.90
N ALA A 10 -17.79 5.25 -3.87
CA ALA A 10 -17.90 6.26 -4.92
C ALA A 10 -18.14 7.67 -4.37
N ARG A 11 -19.10 7.81 -3.44
CA ARG A 11 -19.40 9.10 -2.79
C ARG A 11 -18.21 9.62 -2.00
N VAL A 12 -17.46 8.74 -1.31
CA VAL A 12 -16.25 9.14 -0.59
C VAL A 12 -15.24 9.81 -1.54
N ARG A 13 -15.01 9.24 -2.73
CA ARG A 13 -14.13 9.87 -3.74
C ARG A 13 -14.69 11.19 -4.28
N GLU A 14 -15.97 11.21 -4.64
CA GLU A 14 -16.64 12.39 -5.21
C GLU A 14 -16.59 13.59 -4.26
N GLU A 15 -16.83 13.37 -2.96
CA GLU A 15 -16.82 14.43 -1.96
C GLU A 15 -15.39 14.94 -1.70
N PHE A 16 -14.37 14.08 -1.75
CA PHE A 16 -12.96 14.51 -1.70
C PHE A 16 -12.62 15.41 -2.89
N ILE A 17 -12.89 14.94 -4.11
CA ILE A 17 -12.57 15.66 -5.35
C ILE A 17 -13.33 16.99 -5.39
N GLY A 18 -14.65 16.96 -5.19
CA GLY A 18 -15.49 18.15 -5.21
C GLY A 18 -15.12 19.17 -4.15
N PHE A 19 -14.69 18.72 -2.96
CA PHE A 19 -14.18 19.64 -1.93
C PHE A 19 -12.95 20.40 -2.42
N PHE A 20 -11.94 19.72 -2.95
CA PHE A 20 -10.71 20.39 -3.40
C PHE A 20 -10.90 21.19 -4.69
N GLU A 21 -11.76 20.75 -5.61
CA GLU A 21 -12.20 21.57 -6.75
C GLU A 21 -12.83 22.90 -6.28
N SER A 22 -13.65 22.87 -5.21
CA SER A 22 -14.21 24.09 -4.61
C SER A 22 -13.15 25.03 -4.01
N LYS A 23 -11.93 24.51 -3.76
CA LYS A 23 -10.75 25.26 -3.33
C LYS A 23 -9.81 25.62 -4.48
N ALA A 24 -10.29 25.54 -5.72
CA ALA A 24 -9.53 25.80 -6.94
C ALA A 24 -8.32 24.86 -7.17
N HIS A 25 -8.36 23.64 -6.61
CA HIS A 25 -7.45 22.59 -7.04
C HIS A 25 -7.86 22.03 -8.39
N THR A 26 -6.87 21.66 -9.20
CA THR A 26 -7.06 20.90 -10.43
C THR A 26 -7.03 19.40 -10.12
N PRO A 27 -8.08 18.63 -10.48
CA PRO A 27 -8.04 17.17 -10.37
C PRO A 27 -6.91 16.60 -11.22
N TRP A 28 -6.18 15.63 -10.66
CA TRP A 28 -5.13 14.91 -11.37
C TRP A 28 -5.37 13.41 -11.22
N PRO A 29 -5.24 12.61 -12.30
CA PRO A 29 -5.37 11.16 -12.21
C PRO A 29 -4.40 10.59 -11.18
N SER A 30 -4.93 9.87 -10.20
CA SER A 30 -4.11 9.21 -9.18
C SER A 30 -3.35 8.05 -9.81
N SER A 31 -2.08 7.88 -9.44
CA SER A 31 -1.32 6.69 -9.82
C SER A 31 -1.48 5.61 -8.75
N PRO A 32 -1.73 4.35 -9.14
CA PRO A 32 -1.85 3.26 -8.19
C PRO A 32 -0.53 3.06 -7.41
N VAL A 33 -0.63 2.93 -6.09
CA VAL A 33 0.54 2.76 -5.21
C VAL A 33 0.73 1.29 -4.87
N VAL A 34 1.96 0.78 -5.03
CA VAL A 34 2.36 -0.56 -4.61
C VAL A 34 3.48 -0.43 -3.58
N PRO A 35 3.21 -0.58 -2.27
CA PRO A 35 4.23 -0.49 -1.23
C PRO A 35 5.24 -1.65 -1.37
N VAL A 36 6.51 -1.34 -1.08
CA VAL A 36 7.61 -2.30 -1.23
C VAL A 36 7.64 -3.32 -0.09
N ASP A 37 7.22 -2.90 1.12
CA ASP A 37 7.47 -3.65 2.35
C ASP A 37 6.21 -4.35 2.93
N ASP A 38 5.00 -3.97 2.51
CA ASP A 38 3.75 -4.46 3.13
C ASP A 38 3.29 -5.84 2.62
N LEU A 39 3.97 -6.40 1.61
CA LEU A 39 3.55 -7.65 0.96
C LEU A 39 3.37 -8.81 1.95
N ASP A 40 4.21 -8.87 2.98
CA ASP A 40 4.23 -9.96 3.94
C ASP A 40 3.12 -9.85 4.99
N ASP A 41 2.55 -8.66 5.20
CA ASP A 41 1.48 -8.40 6.18
C ASP A 41 0.08 -8.47 5.55
N VAL A 42 -0.01 -8.30 4.24
CA VAL A 42 -1.29 -8.39 3.50
C VAL A 42 -2.02 -9.70 3.76
N GLY A 43 -3.23 -9.56 4.27
CA GLY A 43 -4.16 -10.64 4.63
C GLY A 43 -4.02 -11.18 6.05
N LYS A 44 -2.92 -10.88 6.76
CA LYS A 44 -2.76 -11.21 8.18
C LYS A 44 -3.58 -10.26 9.05
N ASP A 45 -3.56 -8.98 8.72
CA ASP A 45 -4.40 -7.95 9.35
C ASP A 45 -5.54 -7.48 8.44
N THR A 46 -6.17 -6.38 8.84
CA THR A 46 -7.38 -5.82 8.24
C THR A 46 -7.17 -4.49 7.52
N TYR A 47 -5.93 -3.99 7.42
CA TYR A 47 -5.65 -2.61 7.00
C TYR A 47 -4.41 -2.40 6.11
N HIS A 48 -3.53 -3.40 5.94
CA HIS A 48 -2.44 -3.37 4.97
C HIS A 48 -2.86 -3.94 3.61
N HIS A 49 -2.41 -3.31 2.53
CA HIS A 49 -2.77 -3.64 1.16
C HIS A 49 -1.53 -3.58 0.26
N THR A 50 -1.43 -4.46 -0.75
CA THR A 50 -0.37 -4.33 -1.77
C THR A 50 -0.74 -3.32 -2.85
N PHE A 51 -2.00 -2.93 -2.89
CA PHE A 51 -2.49 -1.81 -3.66
C PHE A 51 -3.55 -1.08 -2.86
N PHE A 52 -3.39 0.23 -2.74
CA PHE A 52 -4.37 1.10 -2.11
C PHE A 52 -4.47 2.43 -2.85
N GLU A 53 -5.59 3.10 -2.67
CA GLU A 53 -5.79 4.44 -3.20
C GLU A 53 -5.40 5.48 -2.16
N MET A 54 -4.48 6.37 -2.55
CA MET A 54 -4.11 7.51 -1.73
C MET A 54 -4.83 8.75 -2.26
N LEU A 55 -5.73 9.30 -1.45
CA LEU A 55 -6.37 10.58 -1.72
C LEU A 55 -5.43 11.69 -1.26
N GLY A 56 -4.97 12.51 -2.20
CA GLY A 56 -4.00 13.57 -1.92
C GLY A 56 -4.39 14.92 -2.50
N ASN A 57 -3.99 15.98 -1.81
CA ASN A 57 -3.94 17.33 -2.34
C ASN A 57 -2.51 17.87 -2.23
N TRP A 58 -2.08 18.63 -3.23
CA TRP A 58 -0.74 19.20 -3.28
C TRP A 58 -0.80 20.72 -3.39
N SER A 59 0.12 21.39 -2.72
CA SER A 59 0.36 22.83 -2.88
C SER A 59 1.77 23.06 -3.40
N PHE A 60 1.89 23.69 -4.55
CA PHE A 60 3.18 23.99 -5.17
C PHE A 60 3.57 25.46 -4.97
N GLY A 61 3.99 25.82 -3.76
CA GLY A 61 4.45 27.18 -3.46
C GLY A 61 3.32 28.19 -3.25
N ASP A 62 2.13 27.70 -2.89
CA ASP A 62 0.94 28.52 -2.60
C ASP A 62 0.65 28.50 -1.08
N TYR A 63 -0.34 27.74 -0.62
CA TYR A 63 -0.60 27.57 0.82
C TYR A 63 0.35 26.56 1.46
N PHE A 64 0.50 26.66 2.78
CA PHE A 64 1.36 25.78 3.58
C PHE A 64 0.58 25.20 4.78
N LYS A 65 1.20 25.09 5.96
CA LYS A 65 0.65 24.43 7.16
C LYS A 65 -0.76 24.89 7.57
N ASP A 66 -0.98 26.18 7.74
CA ASP A 66 -2.27 26.70 8.23
C ASP A 66 -3.42 26.36 7.27
N GLY A 67 -3.19 26.52 5.96
CA GLY A 67 -4.16 26.15 4.92
C GLY A 67 -4.37 24.64 4.82
N ALA A 68 -3.30 23.85 4.84
CA ALA A 68 -3.38 22.40 4.74
C ALA A 68 -4.14 21.78 5.92
N ILE A 69 -3.81 22.18 7.15
CA ILE A 69 -4.48 21.71 8.36
C ILE A 69 -5.94 22.17 8.39
N ALA A 70 -6.23 23.42 8.00
CA ALA A 70 -7.60 23.93 7.93
C ALA A 70 -8.46 23.15 6.90
N TYR A 71 -7.91 22.83 5.72
CA TYR A 71 -8.60 22.03 4.72
C TYR A 71 -8.85 20.60 5.19
N ALA A 72 -7.85 19.94 5.77
CA ALA A 72 -8.02 18.59 6.32
C ALA A 72 -9.09 18.56 7.42
N TRP A 73 -9.03 19.51 8.37
CA TRP A 73 -10.04 19.63 9.42
C TRP A 73 -11.44 19.89 8.87
N GLN A 74 -11.57 20.80 7.91
CA GLN A 74 -12.85 21.11 7.27
C GLN A 74 -13.42 19.88 6.57
N LEU A 75 -12.62 19.17 5.78
CA LEU A 75 -13.08 18.00 5.04
C LEU A 75 -13.54 16.89 6.00
N LEU A 76 -12.74 16.53 6.99
CA LEU A 76 -13.06 15.46 7.93
C LEU A 76 -14.30 15.76 8.78
N THR A 77 -14.44 16.99 9.27
CA THR A 77 -15.47 17.32 10.28
C THR A 77 -16.73 17.93 9.66
N GLN A 78 -16.62 18.65 8.56
CA GLN A 78 -17.76 19.34 7.93
C GLN A 78 -18.32 18.61 6.71
N VAL A 79 -17.49 17.92 5.93
CA VAL A 79 -17.98 17.16 4.76
C VAL A 79 -18.28 15.73 5.18
N TYR A 80 -17.28 15.02 5.71
CA TYR A 80 -17.41 13.64 6.17
C TYR A 80 -18.13 13.48 7.52
N LYS A 81 -18.31 14.58 8.27
CA LYS A 81 -19.01 14.61 9.56
C LYS A 81 -18.42 13.66 10.60
N LEU A 82 -17.10 13.44 10.57
CA LEU A 82 -16.44 12.64 11.58
C LEU A 82 -16.54 13.30 12.97
N PRO A 83 -16.79 12.53 14.04
CA PRO A 83 -16.84 13.06 15.41
C PRO A 83 -15.48 13.65 15.81
N THR A 84 -15.47 14.94 16.16
CA THR A 84 -14.26 15.65 16.54
C THR A 84 -13.65 15.15 17.84
N ASP A 85 -14.47 14.52 18.70
CA ASP A 85 -14.04 13.95 19.97
C ASP A 85 -13.22 12.67 19.84
N ARG A 86 -13.04 12.17 18.61
CA ARG A 86 -12.29 10.94 18.28
C ARG A 86 -11.05 11.20 17.41
N ILE A 87 -10.77 12.45 17.09
CA ILE A 87 -9.63 12.85 16.26
C ILE A 87 -8.44 13.23 17.14
N TYR A 88 -7.28 12.71 16.78
CA TYR A 88 -5.98 13.06 17.35
C TYR A 88 -5.06 13.55 16.24
N ALA A 89 -4.14 14.46 16.56
CA ALA A 89 -3.15 14.96 15.61
C ALA A 89 -1.74 14.79 16.19
N THR A 90 -0.78 14.46 15.32
CA THR A 90 0.63 14.35 15.68
C THR A 90 1.43 15.52 15.11
N TYR A 91 2.56 15.87 15.71
CA TYR A 91 3.47 16.87 15.13
C TYR A 91 4.92 16.49 15.40
N PHE A 92 5.82 16.96 14.53
CA PHE A 92 7.24 16.70 14.68
C PHE A 92 7.81 17.31 15.98
N GLY A 93 8.20 16.45 16.91
CA GLY A 93 8.76 16.79 18.22
C GLY A 93 10.23 17.21 18.19
N GLY A 94 10.88 17.24 17.02
CA GLY A 94 12.29 17.56 16.87
C GLY A 94 13.19 16.32 16.95
N ASP A 95 14.44 16.51 16.52
CA ASP A 95 15.51 15.52 16.65
C ASP A 95 16.84 16.25 16.88
N GLU A 96 17.30 16.25 18.13
CA GLU A 96 18.56 16.88 18.54
C GLU A 96 19.77 16.27 17.82
N LYS A 97 19.74 14.97 17.50
CA LYS A 97 20.86 14.30 16.81
C LYS A 97 20.96 14.74 15.36
N ALA A 98 19.82 14.99 14.73
CA ALA A 98 19.74 15.53 13.37
C ALA A 98 19.84 17.06 13.32
N GLY A 99 19.87 17.75 14.47
CA GLY A 99 19.87 19.22 14.55
C GLY A 99 18.54 19.85 14.10
N LEU A 100 17.44 19.09 14.20
CA LEU A 100 16.11 19.51 13.75
C LEU A 100 15.25 19.97 14.94
N ALA A 101 14.78 21.20 14.87
CA ALA A 101 13.90 21.77 15.90
C ALA A 101 12.48 21.18 15.83
N PRO A 102 11.74 21.15 16.95
CA PRO A 102 10.33 20.76 16.96
C PRO A 102 9.48 21.69 16.09
N ASP A 103 8.49 21.12 15.38
CA ASP A 103 7.50 21.84 14.60
C ASP A 103 6.38 22.41 15.48
N THR A 104 6.73 23.44 16.25
CA THR A 104 5.79 24.17 17.12
C THR A 104 4.71 24.92 16.34
N GLU A 105 4.97 25.27 15.08
CA GLU A 105 3.99 25.94 14.22
C GLU A 105 2.78 25.04 13.95
N SER A 106 3.01 23.77 13.58
CA SER A 106 1.93 22.81 13.37
C SER A 106 1.15 22.52 14.66
N LYS A 107 1.85 22.42 15.79
CA LYS A 107 1.21 22.29 17.12
C LYS A 107 0.25 23.45 17.38
N ASP A 108 0.71 24.69 17.23
CA ASP A 108 -0.08 25.88 17.54
C ASP A 108 -1.30 26.02 16.62
N ILE A 109 -1.20 25.58 15.37
CA ILE A 109 -2.34 25.52 14.44
C ILE A 109 -3.36 24.48 14.92
N TRP A 110 -2.91 23.27 15.30
CA TRP A 110 -3.80 22.22 15.79
C TRP A 110 -4.53 22.59 17.08
N LEU A 111 -3.88 23.34 17.97
CA LEU A 111 -4.51 23.83 19.22
C LEU A 111 -5.69 24.78 19.00
N LYS A 112 -5.90 25.27 17.76
CA LYS A 112 -7.12 26.01 17.39
C LYS A 112 -8.34 25.09 17.22
N TYR A 113 -8.12 23.79 16.99
CA TYR A 113 -9.14 22.80 16.63
C TYR A 113 -9.29 21.68 17.65
N LEU A 114 -8.19 21.26 18.27
CA LEU A 114 -8.09 20.14 19.20
C LEU A 114 -7.58 20.60 20.57
N PRO A 115 -8.00 19.93 21.66
CA PRO A 115 -7.43 20.18 22.97
C PRO A 115 -5.99 19.65 23.04
N ASN A 116 -5.19 20.20 23.96
CA ASN A 116 -3.74 19.94 24.02
C ASN A 116 -3.40 18.45 24.23
N GLU A 117 -4.22 17.71 24.98
CA GLU A 117 -4.07 16.27 25.20
C GLU A 117 -4.21 15.41 23.93
N ARG A 118 -4.71 15.98 22.82
CA ARG A 118 -4.86 15.27 21.52
C ARG A 118 -3.90 15.77 20.44
N VAL A 119 -2.96 16.64 20.80
CA VAL A 119 -1.91 17.16 19.91
C VAL A 119 -0.56 16.64 20.41
N LEU A 120 -0.07 15.56 19.80
CA LEU A 120 0.97 14.70 20.35
C LEU A 120 2.31 14.85 19.60
N PRO A 121 3.46 14.98 20.30
CA PRO A 121 4.77 15.03 19.66
C PRO A 121 5.32 13.63 19.32
N PHE A 122 5.86 13.45 18.10
CA PHE A 122 6.65 12.26 17.74
C PHE A 122 7.96 12.62 17.02
N GLY A 123 8.92 11.69 17.01
CA GLY A 123 10.25 11.90 16.43
C GLY A 123 10.31 11.72 14.91
N CYS A 124 11.53 11.64 14.37
CA CYS A 124 11.77 11.48 12.93
C CYS A 124 11.13 10.24 12.32
N LYS A 125 10.98 9.16 13.10
CA LYS A 125 10.39 7.91 12.60
C LYS A 125 8.97 8.10 12.08
N ASP A 126 8.17 8.92 12.77
CA ASP A 126 6.74 9.03 12.52
C ASP A 126 6.38 10.42 11.93
N ASN A 127 7.08 11.49 12.32
CA ASN A 127 6.74 12.86 11.89
C ASN A 127 7.82 13.58 11.07
N PHE A 128 8.71 12.84 10.42
CA PHE A 128 9.61 13.40 9.40
C PHE A 128 9.57 12.52 8.15
N TRP A 129 8.93 13.04 7.09
CA TRP A 129 8.66 12.27 5.89
C TRP A 129 9.71 12.51 4.80
N GLU A 130 10.10 11.43 4.12
CA GLU A 130 11.12 11.43 3.09
C GLU A 130 10.71 10.49 1.94
N MET A 131 10.93 10.92 0.69
CA MET A 131 10.62 10.09 -0.49
C MET A 131 11.57 8.88 -0.63
N GLY A 132 12.78 8.97 -0.07
CA GLY A 132 13.82 7.95 -0.15
C GLY A 132 15.14 8.46 0.43
N ASP A 133 16.25 7.79 0.08
CA ASP A 133 17.59 8.14 0.59
C ASP A 133 18.02 9.58 0.26
N THR A 134 17.50 10.14 -0.84
CA THR A 134 17.70 11.53 -1.28
C THR A 134 16.40 12.12 -1.85
N GLY A 135 16.30 13.45 -1.85
CA GLY A 135 15.19 14.17 -2.47
C GLY A 135 14.36 15.03 -1.50
N PRO A 136 13.20 15.54 -1.95
CA PRO A 136 12.35 16.41 -1.13
C PRO A 136 11.85 15.71 0.13
N CYS A 137 11.90 16.42 1.25
CA CYS A 137 11.52 15.92 2.58
C CYS A 137 11.07 17.07 3.49
N GLY A 138 10.50 16.72 4.65
CA GLY A 138 10.11 17.70 5.66
C GLY A 138 9.36 17.10 6.84
N PRO A 139 9.10 17.91 7.88
CA PRO A 139 8.23 17.49 8.96
C PRO A 139 6.83 17.24 8.44
N CYS A 140 6.10 16.34 9.09
CA CYS A 140 4.70 16.10 8.79
C CYS A 140 3.84 16.10 10.06
N THR A 141 2.54 16.15 9.84
CA THR A 141 1.52 15.99 10.88
C THR A 141 0.53 14.94 10.39
N GLU A 142 0.23 13.97 11.25
CA GLU A 142 -0.73 12.92 10.94
C GLU A 142 -2.01 13.15 11.71
N ILE A 143 -3.12 12.75 11.10
CA ILE A 143 -4.43 12.74 11.71
C ILE A 143 -4.80 11.28 11.98
N HIS A 144 -5.12 11.00 13.24
CA HIS A 144 -5.49 9.68 13.74
C HIS A 144 -6.95 9.68 14.20
N PHE A 145 -7.63 8.55 14.02
CA PHE A 145 -9.04 8.39 14.38
C PHE A 145 -9.26 7.19 15.30
N ASP A 146 -9.87 7.43 16.46
CA ASP A 146 -10.34 6.38 17.38
C ASP A 146 -11.69 5.82 16.92
N ARG A 147 -11.69 4.57 16.46
CA ARG A 147 -12.89 3.87 15.99
C ARG A 147 -13.88 3.58 17.13
N ILE A 148 -13.40 3.41 18.37
CA ILE A 148 -14.24 3.04 19.52
C ILE A 148 -14.93 4.28 20.09
N GLY A 149 -14.17 5.34 20.35
CA GLY A 149 -14.65 6.56 20.99
C GLY A 149 -14.97 6.38 22.48
N ASN A 150 -15.44 7.45 23.12
CA ASN A 150 -15.74 7.50 24.56
C ASN A 150 -14.57 7.06 25.48
N ARG A 151 -13.33 7.26 25.02
CA ARG A 151 -12.09 7.00 25.75
C ARG A 151 -11.02 8.01 25.38
N ASP A 152 -9.97 8.07 26.17
CA ASP A 152 -8.71 8.67 25.75
C ASP A 152 -7.88 7.60 25.03
N ALA A 153 -7.56 7.87 23.76
CA ALA A 153 -6.78 6.98 22.89
C ALA A 153 -5.40 7.58 22.57
N ALA A 154 -4.97 8.66 23.24
CA ALA A 154 -3.68 9.30 22.98
C ALA A 154 -2.50 8.32 23.07
N SER A 155 -2.56 7.37 24.01
CA SER A 155 -1.53 6.32 24.15
C SER A 155 -1.57 5.24 23.07
N LEU A 156 -2.57 5.22 22.19
CA LEU A 156 -2.71 4.26 21.09
C LEU A 156 -2.24 4.82 19.75
N VAL A 157 -2.11 6.14 19.65
CA VAL A 157 -1.60 6.84 18.46
C VAL A 157 -0.16 6.39 18.17
N ASN A 158 0.11 5.99 16.92
CA ASN A 158 1.40 5.44 16.46
C ASN A 158 1.91 4.21 17.24
N ASN A 159 0.98 3.41 17.80
CA ASN A 159 1.31 2.16 18.50
C ASN A 159 0.70 0.92 17.82
N ASP A 160 0.50 0.97 16.50
CA ASP A 160 0.01 -0.15 15.68
C ASP A 160 -1.32 -0.76 16.17
N ASP A 161 -2.19 0.06 16.80
CA ASP A 161 -3.49 -0.39 17.31
C ASP A 161 -4.57 -0.27 16.21
N PRO A 162 -5.24 -1.37 15.80
CA PRO A 162 -6.23 -1.34 14.73
C PRO A 162 -7.49 -0.53 15.08
N THR A 163 -7.68 -0.17 16.35
CA THR A 163 -8.79 0.64 16.84
C THR A 163 -8.48 2.14 16.88
N CYS A 164 -7.21 2.54 16.74
CA CYS A 164 -6.78 3.93 16.60
C CYS A 164 -5.80 4.03 15.42
N ILE A 165 -6.33 4.42 14.26
CA ILE A 165 -5.57 4.35 13.01
C ILE A 165 -5.24 5.73 12.46
N GLU A 166 -4.08 5.82 11.82
CA GLU A 166 -3.70 6.93 10.97
C GLU A 166 -4.61 6.96 9.74
N ILE A 167 -5.27 8.09 9.52
CA ILE A 167 -6.16 8.29 8.36
C ILE A 167 -5.51 9.17 7.30
N TRP A 168 -4.77 10.21 7.69
CA TRP A 168 -4.27 11.24 6.77
C TRP A 168 -2.94 11.81 7.26
N ASN A 169 -1.92 11.75 6.42
CA ASN A 169 -0.63 12.40 6.64
C ASN A 169 -0.51 13.69 5.82
N LEU A 170 -0.09 14.79 6.44
CA LEU A 170 0.16 16.09 5.82
C LEU A 170 1.64 16.41 5.94
N VAL A 171 2.36 16.29 4.83
CA VAL A 171 3.80 16.53 4.72
C VAL A 171 4.09 17.96 4.30
N PHE A 172 4.97 18.61 5.05
CA PHE A 172 5.38 19.99 4.83
C PHE A 172 6.76 20.01 4.20
N ILE A 173 6.80 19.78 2.88
CA ILE A 173 8.03 19.72 2.11
C ILE A 173 8.72 21.08 2.14
N GLN A 174 9.89 21.12 2.79
CA GLN A 174 10.67 22.35 2.96
C GLN A 174 12.18 22.11 2.86
N PHE A 175 12.62 20.85 2.80
CA PHE A 175 14.02 20.46 2.66
C PHE A 175 14.21 19.52 1.47
N ASN A 176 15.46 19.43 1.01
CA ASN A 176 15.96 18.41 0.12
C ASN A 176 17.09 17.67 0.83
N ARG A 177 16.99 16.34 0.93
CA ARG A 177 18.08 15.51 1.43
C ARG A 177 19.07 15.24 0.32
N GLU A 178 20.31 15.64 0.56
CA GLU A 178 21.43 15.41 -0.34
C GLU A 178 22.03 14.02 -0.12
N SER A 179 22.87 13.55 -1.05
CA SER A 179 23.49 12.22 -0.99
C SER A 179 24.41 11.98 0.20
N ASP A 180 24.88 13.06 0.84
CA ASP A 180 25.68 13.00 2.07
C ASP A 180 24.80 13.00 3.35
N GLY A 181 23.47 12.97 3.18
CA GLY A 181 22.48 12.98 4.25
C GLY A 181 22.15 14.38 4.79
N THR A 182 22.81 15.44 4.30
CA THR A 182 22.53 16.81 4.74
C THR A 182 21.21 17.33 4.20
N LEU A 183 20.59 18.25 4.94
CA LEU A 183 19.31 18.87 4.57
C LEU A 183 19.52 20.27 4.04
N ARG A 184 19.11 20.52 2.81
CA ARG A 184 19.13 21.83 2.17
C ARG A 184 17.72 22.40 2.08
N SER A 185 17.53 23.64 2.53
CA SER A 185 16.23 24.31 2.39
C SER A 185 15.85 24.51 0.92
N LEU A 186 14.58 24.23 0.59
CA LEU A 186 14.01 24.45 -0.73
C LEU A 186 13.70 25.94 -0.96
N PRO A 187 13.72 26.41 -2.22
CA PRO A 187 13.43 27.80 -2.56
C PRO A 187 11.96 28.18 -2.33
N ALA A 188 11.05 27.19 -2.38
CA ALA A 188 9.65 27.34 -2.05
C ALA A 188 9.22 26.19 -1.13
N LYS A 189 8.17 26.43 -0.35
CA LYS A 189 7.57 25.41 0.51
C LYS A 189 6.39 24.76 -0.20
N HIS A 190 6.23 23.46 -0.03
CA HIS A 190 5.18 22.69 -0.68
C HIS A 190 4.40 21.88 0.36
N VAL A 191 3.17 21.51 0.00
CA VAL A 191 2.35 20.58 0.76
C VAL A 191 2.15 19.34 -0.08
N ASP A 192 2.34 18.19 0.53
CA ASP A 192 2.00 16.88 0.00
C ASP A 192 1.17 16.17 1.06
N THR A 193 0.00 15.66 0.70
CA THR A 193 -0.85 14.95 1.66
C THR A 193 -1.24 13.59 1.11
N GLY A 194 -1.36 12.60 1.98
CA GLY A 194 -1.86 11.28 1.63
C GLY A 194 -2.88 10.78 2.65
N MET A 195 -4.11 10.52 2.21
CA MET A 195 -5.16 9.91 2.99
C MET A 195 -5.50 8.53 2.43
N GLY A 196 -5.47 7.50 3.27
CA GLY A 196 -5.80 6.13 2.85
C GLY A 196 -7.29 6.00 2.55
N PHE A 197 -7.65 5.82 1.28
CA PHE A 197 -9.05 5.76 0.83
C PHE A 197 -9.82 4.63 1.51
N GLU A 198 -9.26 3.42 1.55
CA GLU A 198 -9.89 2.24 2.14
C GLU A 198 -10.05 2.38 3.65
N ARG A 199 -9.08 3.02 4.32
CA ARG A 199 -9.14 3.34 5.75
C ARG A 199 -10.26 4.34 6.05
N LEU A 200 -10.35 5.43 5.29
CA LEU A 200 -11.42 6.41 5.46
C LEU A 200 -12.79 5.78 5.16
N THR A 201 -12.90 5.03 4.07
CA THR A 201 -14.15 4.37 3.67
C THR A 201 -14.65 3.41 4.75
N SER A 202 -13.76 2.60 5.35
CA SER A 202 -14.16 1.72 6.44
C SER A 202 -14.60 2.47 7.70
N ILE A 203 -14.00 3.63 8.02
CA ILE A 203 -14.48 4.50 9.10
C ILE A 203 -15.90 5.02 8.80
N LEU A 204 -16.12 5.57 7.60
CA LEU A 204 -17.40 6.18 7.23
C LEU A 204 -18.54 5.15 7.13
N GLN A 205 -18.21 3.91 6.79
CA GLN A 205 -19.15 2.79 6.76
C GLN A 205 -19.27 2.06 8.10
N ASN A 206 -18.62 2.56 9.15
CA ASN A 206 -18.59 1.98 10.50
C ASN A 206 -18.18 0.50 10.51
N LYS A 207 -17.13 0.18 9.73
CA LYS A 207 -16.51 -1.15 9.63
C LYS A 207 -15.17 -1.16 10.35
N MET A 208 -14.82 -2.27 11.01
CA MET A 208 -13.54 -2.41 11.72
C MET A 208 -12.38 -2.86 10.82
N SER A 209 -12.68 -3.20 9.56
CA SER A 209 -11.73 -3.73 8.58
C SER A 209 -11.93 -3.03 7.25
N ASN A 210 -10.84 -2.73 6.55
CA ASN A 210 -10.88 -2.16 5.21
C ASN A 210 -11.58 -3.12 4.22
N TYR A 211 -11.43 -4.42 4.46
CA TYR A 211 -11.98 -5.50 3.65
C TYR A 211 -13.50 -5.67 3.78
N ASP A 212 -14.13 -5.06 4.78
CA ASP A 212 -15.57 -5.21 5.04
C ASP A 212 -16.40 -4.13 4.32
N THR A 213 -15.76 -3.37 3.44
CA THR A 213 -16.36 -2.25 2.70
C THR A 213 -16.85 -2.68 1.31
N ASP A 214 -17.70 -1.85 0.70
CA ASP A 214 -18.16 -2.02 -0.68
C ASP A 214 -17.02 -2.02 -1.73
N VAL A 215 -15.80 -1.63 -1.35
CA VAL A 215 -14.60 -1.74 -2.19
C VAL A 215 -14.20 -3.21 -2.40
N PHE A 216 -14.34 -4.07 -1.38
CA PHE A 216 -13.86 -5.45 -1.40
C PHE A 216 -14.97 -6.50 -1.44
N MET A 217 -16.13 -6.23 -0.83
CA MET A 217 -17.23 -7.20 -0.73
C MET A 217 -17.67 -7.79 -2.09
N PRO A 218 -17.75 -7.02 -3.19
CA PRO A 218 -18.07 -7.60 -4.51
C PRO A 218 -17.04 -8.62 -5.00
N LEU A 219 -15.76 -8.43 -4.66
CA LEU A 219 -14.70 -9.41 -4.96
C LEU A 219 -14.84 -10.64 -4.08
N PHE A 220 -15.13 -10.50 -2.77
CA PHE A 220 -15.36 -11.64 -1.90
C PHE A 220 -16.56 -12.48 -2.34
N ASP A 221 -17.66 -11.86 -2.78
CA ASP A 221 -18.80 -12.57 -3.35
C ASP A 221 -18.42 -13.37 -4.60
N ALA A 222 -17.55 -12.82 -5.46
CA ALA A 222 -17.06 -13.50 -6.64
C ALA A 222 -16.11 -14.64 -6.29
N ILE A 223 -15.20 -14.42 -5.33
CA ILE A 223 -14.29 -15.43 -4.81
C ILE A 223 -15.09 -16.61 -4.26
N HIS A 224 -16.10 -16.34 -3.43
CA HIS A 224 -16.95 -17.38 -2.85
C HIS A 224 -17.67 -18.22 -3.93
N LYS A 225 -18.19 -17.59 -4.98
CA LYS A 225 -18.88 -18.29 -6.09
C LYS A 225 -17.96 -19.18 -6.90
N LEU A 226 -16.68 -18.85 -6.97
CA LEU A 226 -15.68 -19.59 -7.74
C LEU A 226 -14.86 -20.56 -6.88
N ALA A 227 -14.96 -20.46 -5.55
CA ALA A 227 -14.33 -21.35 -4.59
C ALA A 227 -14.89 -22.78 -4.71
N GLY A 228 -14.14 -23.76 -4.20
CA GLY A 228 -14.55 -25.15 -4.17
C GLY A 228 -15.73 -25.41 -3.22
N ALA A 229 -16.39 -26.55 -3.40
CA ALA A 229 -17.53 -26.94 -2.57
C ALA A 229 -17.13 -27.04 -1.08
N GLY A 230 -17.96 -26.46 -0.20
CA GLY A 230 -17.76 -26.51 1.26
C GLY A 230 -17.00 -25.33 1.85
N ILE A 231 -16.42 -24.46 1.02
CA ILE A 231 -15.81 -23.21 1.49
C ILE A 231 -16.90 -22.26 2.00
N GLN A 232 -16.70 -21.73 3.20
CA GLN A 232 -17.63 -20.79 3.80
C GLN A 232 -17.48 -19.38 3.18
N PRO A 233 -18.55 -18.56 3.21
CA PRO A 233 -18.44 -17.14 2.90
C PRO A 233 -17.44 -16.45 3.84
N TYR A 234 -16.87 -15.35 3.38
CA TYR A 234 -15.99 -14.51 4.20
C TYR A 234 -16.68 -14.10 5.51
N SER A 235 -15.97 -14.24 6.63
CA SER A 235 -16.51 -13.98 7.98
C SER A 235 -15.73 -12.95 8.79
N GLY A 236 -14.69 -12.34 8.22
CA GLY A 236 -13.94 -11.25 8.85
C GLY A 236 -12.96 -11.69 9.96
N LYS A 237 -12.69 -12.99 10.12
CA LYS A 237 -11.81 -13.49 11.19
C LYS A 237 -10.35 -13.24 10.86
N VAL A 238 -9.55 -13.06 11.90
CA VAL A 238 -8.11 -12.79 11.82
C VAL A 238 -7.34 -13.61 12.85
N GLY A 239 -6.04 -13.82 12.61
CA GLY A 239 -5.16 -14.52 13.55
C GLY A 239 -5.64 -15.93 13.88
N SER A 240 -5.69 -16.24 15.18
CA SER A 240 -6.13 -17.53 15.70
C SER A 240 -7.59 -17.86 15.43
N ASP A 241 -8.42 -16.84 15.20
CA ASP A 241 -9.86 -17.03 15.00
C ASP A 241 -10.17 -17.51 13.58
N ASP A 242 -9.28 -17.22 12.62
CA ASP A 242 -9.37 -17.70 11.24
C ASP A 242 -8.79 -19.12 11.11
N VAL A 243 -9.47 -20.08 11.72
CA VAL A 243 -9.09 -21.49 11.67
C VAL A 243 -9.10 -21.97 10.21
N GLY A 244 -7.92 -22.38 9.73
CA GLY A 244 -7.72 -22.81 8.34
C GLY A 244 -7.25 -21.70 7.40
N LYS A 245 -7.17 -20.44 7.87
CA LYS A 245 -6.72 -19.26 7.09
C LYS A 245 -7.60 -18.98 5.87
N VAL A 246 -8.91 -19.20 6.00
CA VAL A 246 -9.86 -19.03 4.88
C VAL A 246 -10.11 -17.55 4.65
N ASP A 247 -10.38 -16.77 5.70
CA ASP A 247 -10.63 -15.33 5.59
C ASP A 247 -9.36 -14.59 5.14
N MET A 248 -8.18 -15.04 5.58
CA MET A 248 -6.88 -14.58 5.06
C MET A 248 -6.78 -14.82 3.55
N ALA A 249 -7.19 -15.99 3.06
CA ALA A 249 -7.15 -16.30 1.63
C ALA A 249 -8.07 -15.38 0.81
N TYR A 250 -9.27 -15.08 1.31
CA TYR A 250 -10.15 -14.07 0.69
C TYR A 250 -9.43 -12.72 0.58
N ARG A 251 -8.86 -12.22 1.68
CA ARG A 251 -8.14 -10.93 1.72
C ARG A 251 -6.97 -10.90 0.75
N VAL A 252 -6.11 -11.94 0.76
CA VAL A 252 -4.94 -12.03 -0.13
C VAL A 252 -5.35 -12.06 -1.60
N VAL A 253 -6.32 -12.90 -1.96
CA VAL A 253 -6.75 -13.03 -3.35
C VAL A 253 -7.39 -11.73 -3.86
N ALA A 254 -8.26 -11.11 -3.06
CA ALA A 254 -8.92 -9.86 -3.43
C ALA A 254 -7.94 -8.68 -3.51
N ASP A 255 -6.95 -8.60 -2.62
CA ASP A 255 -5.93 -7.56 -2.68
C ASP A 255 -5.04 -7.72 -3.92
N HIS A 256 -4.50 -8.92 -4.13
CA HIS A 256 -3.51 -9.16 -5.17
C HIS A 256 -4.09 -9.06 -6.60
N ILE A 257 -5.38 -9.37 -6.80
CA ILE A 257 -6.00 -9.14 -8.12
C ILE A 257 -6.06 -7.65 -8.47
N ARG A 258 -6.26 -6.76 -7.48
CA ARG A 258 -6.27 -5.31 -7.67
C ARG A 258 -4.89 -4.85 -8.12
N THR A 259 -3.86 -5.22 -7.36
CA THR A 259 -2.46 -4.86 -7.60
C THR A 259 -1.98 -5.28 -8.98
N LEU A 260 -2.25 -6.54 -9.35
CA LEU A 260 -1.84 -7.06 -10.65
C LEU A 260 -2.59 -6.41 -11.80
N SER A 261 -3.89 -6.16 -11.63
CA SER A 261 -4.69 -5.53 -12.67
C SER A 261 -4.19 -4.11 -12.97
N PHE A 262 -3.93 -3.31 -11.95
CA PHE A 262 -3.34 -1.97 -12.12
C PHE A 262 -1.93 -2.02 -12.70
N ALA A 263 -1.04 -2.84 -12.13
CA ALA A 263 0.34 -2.92 -12.62
C ALA A 263 0.42 -3.35 -14.09
N ILE A 264 -0.46 -4.24 -14.55
CA ILE A 264 -0.52 -4.70 -15.94
C ILE A 264 -1.17 -3.65 -16.86
N ALA A 265 -2.19 -2.93 -16.38
CA ALA A 265 -2.78 -1.79 -17.08
C ALA A 265 -1.72 -0.71 -17.37
N ASP A 266 -0.89 -0.40 -16.38
CA ASP A 266 0.23 0.56 -16.49
C ASP A 266 1.43 0.05 -17.32
N GLY A 267 1.34 -1.17 -17.86
CA GLY A 267 2.32 -1.72 -18.80
C GLY A 267 3.38 -2.63 -18.19
N SER A 268 3.34 -2.91 -16.88
CA SER A 268 4.21 -3.92 -16.27
C SER A 268 3.73 -5.34 -16.58
N ARG A 269 4.58 -6.34 -16.37
CA ARG A 269 4.24 -7.76 -16.55
C ARG A 269 4.94 -8.64 -15.51
N PRO A 270 4.34 -9.77 -15.08
CA PRO A 270 5.07 -10.77 -14.31
C PRO A 270 6.29 -11.31 -15.06
N GLY A 271 7.43 -11.39 -14.38
CA GLY A 271 8.74 -11.71 -14.99
C GLY A 271 9.76 -12.22 -13.99
N ASN A 272 11.03 -12.31 -14.40
CA ASN A 272 12.11 -12.91 -13.61
C ASN A 272 12.96 -11.88 -12.85
N GLU A 273 12.88 -10.60 -13.20
CA GLU A 273 13.82 -9.59 -12.70
C GLU A 273 13.11 -8.35 -12.15
N GLY A 274 13.73 -7.70 -11.15
CA GLY A 274 13.28 -6.42 -10.62
C GLY A 274 11.81 -6.38 -10.24
N ARG A 275 11.08 -5.38 -10.76
CA ARG A 275 9.65 -5.16 -10.48
C ARG A 275 8.77 -6.28 -11.03
N GLU A 276 9.15 -6.87 -12.16
CA GLU A 276 8.39 -7.95 -12.79
C GLU A 276 8.38 -9.22 -11.91
N TYR A 277 9.49 -9.49 -11.21
CA TYR A 277 9.57 -10.58 -10.25
C TYR A 277 8.66 -10.39 -9.05
N VAL A 278 8.52 -9.14 -8.56
CA VAL A 278 7.58 -8.80 -7.48
C VAL A 278 6.15 -9.12 -7.91
N LEU A 279 5.74 -8.69 -9.11
CA LEU A 279 4.40 -9.01 -9.65
C LEU A 279 4.19 -10.51 -9.80
N ARG A 280 5.21 -11.24 -10.27
CA ARG A 280 5.13 -12.70 -10.34
C ARG A 280 4.92 -13.32 -8.96
N ARG A 281 5.63 -12.87 -7.92
CA ARG A 281 5.46 -13.38 -6.54
C ARG A 281 4.04 -13.11 -6.02
N ILE A 282 3.51 -11.91 -6.24
CA ILE A 282 2.14 -11.53 -5.87
C ILE A 282 1.13 -12.46 -6.55
N LEU A 283 1.25 -12.68 -7.86
CA LEU A 283 0.35 -13.56 -8.62
C LEU A 283 0.39 -15.00 -8.10
N ARG A 284 1.59 -15.55 -7.93
CA ARG A 284 1.78 -16.92 -7.45
C ARG A 284 1.24 -17.11 -6.04
N ARG A 285 1.41 -16.12 -5.16
CA ARG A 285 0.81 -16.13 -3.81
C ARG A 285 -0.72 -16.16 -3.90
N ALA A 286 -1.34 -15.32 -4.72
CA ALA A 286 -2.79 -15.29 -4.85
C ALA A 286 -3.36 -16.62 -5.39
N VAL A 287 -2.79 -17.14 -6.48
CA VAL A 287 -3.19 -18.43 -7.07
C VAL A 287 -3.02 -19.56 -6.05
N HIS A 288 -1.93 -19.53 -5.28
CA HIS A 288 -1.68 -20.52 -4.24
C HIS A 288 -2.76 -20.54 -3.14
N PHE A 289 -3.08 -19.37 -2.55
CA PHE A 289 -4.14 -19.26 -1.54
C PHE A 289 -5.50 -19.68 -2.12
N GLY A 290 -5.78 -19.31 -3.38
CA GLY A 290 -6.95 -19.76 -4.12
C GLY A 290 -7.09 -21.29 -4.17
N HIS A 291 -6.03 -22.00 -4.54
CA HIS A 291 -6.08 -23.47 -4.61
C HIS A 291 -6.13 -24.14 -3.24
N GLN A 292 -5.24 -23.78 -2.32
CA GLN A 292 -5.08 -24.55 -1.07
C GLN A 292 -6.15 -24.22 -0.02
N LYS A 293 -6.56 -22.96 0.07
CA LYS A 293 -7.44 -22.49 1.14
C LYS A 293 -8.87 -22.31 0.66
N LEU A 294 -9.05 -21.97 -0.62
CA LEU A 294 -10.36 -21.75 -1.22
C LEU A 294 -10.77 -22.89 -2.17
N MET A 295 -9.95 -23.95 -2.31
CA MET A 295 -10.24 -25.11 -3.16
C MET A 295 -10.64 -24.73 -4.60
N ALA A 296 -10.13 -23.59 -5.07
CA ALA A 296 -10.46 -23.04 -6.37
C ALA A 296 -9.76 -23.83 -7.50
N LYS A 297 -10.35 -23.81 -8.69
CA LYS A 297 -9.81 -24.48 -9.87
C LYS A 297 -8.98 -23.53 -10.72
N GLN A 298 -8.17 -24.10 -11.62
CA GLN A 298 -7.42 -23.33 -12.61
C GLN A 298 -8.32 -22.33 -13.36
N GLY A 299 -7.83 -21.11 -13.56
CA GLY A 299 -8.57 -20.05 -14.24
C GLY A 299 -9.47 -19.25 -13.29
N PHE A 300 -9.51 -19.61 -12.01
CA PHE A 300 -10.21 -18.87 -10.98
C PHE A 300 -9.70 -17.43 -10.87
N PHE A 301 -8.39 -17.26 -10.78
CA PHE A 301 -7.81 -15.97 -10.44
C PHE A 301 -7.95 -14.98 -11.62
N SER A 302 -7.68 -15.43 -12.84
CA SER A 302 -7.91 -14.64 -14.05
C SER A 302 -9.39 -14.28 -14.28
N SER A 303 -10.35 -15.07 -13.76
CA SER A 303 -11.78 -14.75 -13.84
C SER A 303 -12.20 -13.60 -12.91
N LEU A 304 -11.41 -13.28 -11.89
CA LEU A 304 -11.69 -12.15 -10.99
C LEU A 304 -11.45 -10.79 -11.65
N VAL A 305 -10.67 -10.74 -12.75
CA VAL A 305 -10.41 -9.50 -13.51
C VAL A 305 -11.72 -8.87 -13.97
N ASP A 306 -12.65 -9.66 -14.53
CA ASP A 306 -13.94 -9.15 -15.03
C ASP A 306 -14.75 -8.46 -13.91
N VAL A 307 -14.70 -9.03 -12.70
CA VAL A 307 -15.40 -8.47 -11.54
C VAL A 307 -14.72 -7.20 -11.07
N PHE A 308 -13.39 -7.21 -11.01
CA PHE A 308 -12.60 -6.06 -10.59
C PHE A 308 -12.77 -4.86 -11.53
N VAL A 309 -12.70 -5.09 -12.85
CA VAL A 309 -12.92 -4.05 -13.87
C VAL A 309 -14.34 -3.48 -13.77
N ARG A 310 -15.34 -4.31 -13.46
CA ARG A 310 -16.71 -3.79 -13.23
C ARG A 310 -16.81 -2.90 -11.99
N VAL A 311 -16.05 -3.18 -10.93
CA VAL A 311 -16.08 -2.41 -9.67
C VAL A 311 -15.32 -1.09 -9.81
N MET A 312 -14.16 -1.11 -10.48
CA MET A 312 -13.23 0.04 -10.49
C MET A 312 -13.13 0.76 -11.83
N GLY A 313 -13.59 0.16 -12.93
CA GLY A 313 -13.36 0.67 -14.28
C GLY A 313 -14.14 1.94 -14.63
N ASP A 314 -15.11 2.35 -13.82
CA ASP A 314 -15.74 3.68 -13.96
C ASP A 314 -14.82 4.80 -13.46
N VAL A 315 -14.04 4.51 -12.40
CA VAL A 315 -13.08 5.46 -11.80
C VAL A 315 -11.73 5.42 -12.54
N PHE A 316 -11.32 4.24 -13.00
CA PHE A 316 -10.05 3.98 -13.68
C PHE A 316 -10.30 3.37 -15.07
N PRO A 317 -10.61 4.19 -16.10
CA PRO A 317 -10.95 3.73 -17.44
C PRO A 317 -9.87 2.84 -18.08
N GLU A 318 -8.60 3.05 -17.73
CA GLU A 318 -7.47 2.25 -18.20
C GLU A 318 -7.60 0.76 -17.87
N LEU A 319 -8.33 0.41 -16.80
CA LEU A 319 -8.64 -0.99 -16.47
C LEU A 319 -9.59 -1.63 -17.50
N LYS A 320 -10.57 -0.88 -17.99
CA LYS A 320 -11.49 -1.34 -19.05
C LYS A 320 -10.76 -1.48 -20.37
N ASP A 321 -9.96 -0.48 -20.73
CA ASP A 321 -9.20 -0.46 -21.98
C ASP A 321 -8.21 -1.65 -22.06
N ASN A 322 -7.69 -2.09 -20.92
CA ASN A 322 -6.73 -3.18 -20.82
C ASN A 322 -7.31 -4.50 -20.29
N GLU A 323 -8.62 -4.63 -20.07
CA GLU A 323 -9.24 -5.79 -19.40
C GLU A 323 -8.79 -7.13 -20.00
N LYS A 324 -8.87 -7.25 -21.33
CA LYS A 324 -8.46 -8.47 -22.04
C LYS A 324 -6.97 -8.78 -21.83
N LYS A 325 -6.11 -7.76 -21.93
CA LYS A 325 -4.66 -7.90 -21.77
C LYS A 325 -4.32 -8.36 -20.35
N ILE A 326 -4.95 -7.75 -19.34
CA ILE A 326 -4.78 -8.11 -17.93
C ILE A 326 -5.16 -9.58 -17.72
N LYS A 327 -6.34 -9.98 -18.20
CA LYS A 327 -6.86 -11.34 -18.07
C LYS A 327 -5.97 -12.38 -18.73
N ASP A 328 -5.52 -12.13 -19.96
CA ASP A 328 -4.68 -13.06 -20.72
C ASP A 328 -3.31 -13.25 -20.05
N ILE A 329 -2.67 -12.17 -19.58
CA ILE A 329 -1.38 -12.23 -18.86
C ILE A 329 -1.51 -13.02 -17.56
N ILE A 330 -2.55 -12.75 -16.76
CA ILE A 330 -2.76 -13.45 -15.49
C ILE A 330 -3.00 -14.94 -15.75
N LYS A 331 -3.83 -15.28 -16.75
CA LYS A 331 -4.13 -16.65 -17.11
C LYS A 331 -2.90 -17.43 -17.57
N GLU A 332 -2.02 -16.80 -18.35
CA GLU A 332 -0.77 -17.40 -18.81
C GLU A 332 0.17 -17.73 -17.64
N GLU A 333 0.36 -16.80 -16.70
CA GLU A 333 1.21 -17.05 -15.53
C GLU A 333 0.57 -18.04 -14.54
N GLU A 334 -0.75 -18.05 -14.39
CA GLU A 334 -1.49 -19.05 -13.60
C GLU A 334 -1.21 -20.46 -14.12
N ALA A 335 -1.33 -20.68 -15.44
CA ALA A 335 -1.00 -21.97 -16.06
C ALA A 335 0.50 -22.32 -15.98
N SER A 336 1.39 -21.32 -16.09
CA SER A 336 2.83 -21.51 -15.91
C SER A 336 3.20 -21.94 -14.48
N PHE A 337 2.54 -21.34 -13.49
CA PHE A 337 2.80 -21.62 -12.09
C PHE A 337 2.33 -23.00 -11.67
N GLU A 338 1.19 -23.49 -12.15
CA GLU A 338 0.72 -24.85 -11.86
C GLU A 338 1.74 -25.93 -12.26
N ASN A 339 2.39 -25.76 -13.42
CA ASN A 339 3.46 -26.64 -13.87
C ASN A 339 4.70 -26.57 -12.95
N THR A 340 4.94 -25.41 -12.33
CA THR A 340 6.06 -25.17 -11.42
C THR A 340 5.77 -25.67 -10.01
N LEU A 341 4.52 -25.57 -9.55
CA LEU A 341 4.05 -26.05 -8.25
C LEU A 341 4.37 -27.54 -8.08
N ALA A 342 4.07 -28.38 -9.08
CA ALA A 342 4.41 -29.80 -9.01
C ALA A 342 5.90 -30.05 -8.73
N LYS A 343 6.79 -29.32 -9.42
CA LYS A 343 8.25 -29.44 -9.25
C LYS A 343 8.73 -28.92 -7.90
N GLY A 344 8.19 -27.80 -7.44
CA GLY A 344 8.50 -27.26 -6.12
C GLY A 344 8.06 -28.19 -4.99
N TYR A 345 6.91 -28.86 -5.15
CA TYR A 345 6.41 -29.83 -4.18
C TYR A 345 7.33 -31.05 -4.10
N GLU A 346 7.81 -31.57 -5.23
CA GLU A 346 8.81 -32.64 -5.24
C GLU A 346 10.12 -32.21 -4.56
N ARG A 347 10.57 -30.97 -4.79
CA ARG A 347 11.78 -30.43 -4.14
C ARG A 347 11.58 -30.32 -2.63
N PHE A 348 10.46 -29.77 -2.18
CA PHE A 348 10.12 -29.69 -0.77
C PHE A 348 10.08 -31.08 -0.15
N LYS A 349 9.39 -32.04 -0.78
CA LYS A 349 9.26 -33.41 -0.26
C LYS A 349 10.63 -34.06 -0.07
N LYS A 350 11.54 -33.91 -1.04
CA LYS A 350 12.92 -34.41 -0.91
C LYS A 350 13.66 -33.79 0.28
N ALA A 351 13.51 -32.48 0.48
CA ALA A 351 14.14 -31.80 1.62
C ALA A 351 13.52 -32.24 2.96
N ALA A 352 12.19 -32.36 3.02
CA ALA A 352 11.46 -32.82 4.19
C ALA A 352 11.81 -34.28 4.56
N ASP A 353 11.88 -35.18 3.57
CA ASP A 353 12.27 -36.58 3.77
C ASP A 353 13.71 -36.67 4.30
N ALA A 354 14.65 -35.89 3.74
CA ALA A 354 16.03 -35.85 4.22
C ALA A 354 16.15 -35.33 5.67
N VAL A 355 15.32 -34.36 6.07
CA VAL A 355 15.27 -33.88 7.46
C VAL A 355 14.79 -35.00 8.40
N LYS A 356 13.72 -35.71 8.01
CA LYS A 356 13.16 -36.82 8.80
C LYS A 356 14.11 -38.01 8.90
N GLU A 357 14.78 -38.38 7.80
CA GLU A 357 15.77 -39.46 7.78
C GLU A 357 16.93 -39.18 8.75
N ASN A 358 17.28 -37.90 8.94
CA ASN A 358 18.28 -37.47 9.91
C ASN A 358 17.72 -37.25 11.33
N GLY A 359 16.45 -37.61 11.59
CA GLY A 359 15.79 -37.43 12.89
C GLY A 359 15.51 -35.97 13.25
N GLY A 360 15.57 -35.05 12.28
CA GLY A 360 15.28 -33.64 12.47
C GLY A 360 13.78 -33.34 12.40
N ALA A 361 13.40 -32.18 12.93
CA ALA A 361 12.03 -31.66 12.90
C ALA A 361 11.93 -30.28 12.22
N VAL A 362 13.04 -29.75 11.69
CA VAL A 362 13.12 -28.38 11.17
C VAL A 362 13.69 -28.39 9.77
N LEU A 363 12.94 -27.85 8.81
CA LEU A 363 13.40 -27.57 7.45
C LEU A 363 14.33 -26.36 7.48
N SER A 364 15.49 -26.48 6.83
CA SER A 364 16.49 -25.42 6.83
C SER A 364 15.97 -24.13 6.17
N GLY A 365 16.38 -22.98 6.70
CA GLY A 365 16.05 -21.68 6.12
C GLY A 365 16.56 -21.54 4.68
N GLN A 366 17.68 -22.19 4.35
CA GLN A 366 18.24 -22.21 3.00
C GLN A 366 17.37 -23.01 2.01
N ASP A 367 16.82 -24.16 2.41
CA ASP A 367 15.90 -24.92 1.56
C ASP A 367 14.58 -24.17 1.36
N ALA A 368 14.08 -23.53 2.41
CA ALA A 368 12.92 -22.64 2.31
C ALA A 368 13.19 -21.45 1.38
N PHE A 369 14.40 -20.87 1.46
CA PHE A 369 14.84 -19.80 0.56
C PHE A 369 14.91 -20.27 -0.90
N VAL A 370 15.42 -21.48 -1.17
CA VAL A 370 15.45 -22.03 -2.53
C VAL A 370 14.04 -22.25 -3.08
N LEU A 371 13.12 -22.77 -2.27
CA LEU A 371 11.71 -22.91 -2.66
C LEU A 371 11.11 -21.54 -3.00
N TRP A 372 11.40 -20.53 -2.19
CA TRP A 372 10.93 -19.16 -2.41
C TRP A 372 11.53 -18.50 -3.64
N ASP A 373 12.85 -18.50 -3.76
CA ASP A 373 13.58 -17.78 -4.80
C ASP A 373 13.42 -18.47 -6.17
N THR A 374 13.73 -19.77 -6.22
CA THR A 374 13.81 -20.53 -7.49
C THR A 374 12.46 -21.05 -7.95
N TYR A 375 11.64 -21.56 -7.03
CA TYR A 375 10.36 -22.19 -7.36
C TYR A 375 9.17 -21.23 -7.18
N GLY A 376 9.40 -20.04 -6.61
CA GLY A 376 8.37 -19.04 -6.37
C GLY A 376 7.35 -19.44 -5.30
N TYR A 377 7.74 -20.32 -4.37
CA TYR A 377 6.88 -20.74 -3.27
C TYR A 377 6.84 -19.63 -2.20
N PRO A 378 5.66 -19.06 -1.89
CA PRO A 378 5.54 -18.18 -0.74
C PRO A 378 6.05 -18.89 0.53
N ILE A 379 6.68 -18.15 1.45
CA ILE A 379 7.18 -18.77 2.69
C ILE A 379 6.04 -19.37 3.50
N ASP A 380 4.87 -18.70 3.51
CA ASP A 380 3.62 -19.18 4.11
C ASP A 380 3.25 -20.61 3.64
N LEU A 381 3.49 -20.90 2.35
CA LEU A 381 3.22 -22.22 1.78
C LEU A 381 4.21 -23.25 2.31
N THR A 382 5.51 -22.92 2.30
CA THR A 382 6.55 -23.79 2.82
C THR A 382 6.30 -24.13 4.30
N GLU A 383 5.83 -23.17 5.09
CA GLU A 383 5.43 -23.39 6.49
C GLU A 383 4.23 -24.33 6.61
N VAL A 384 3.17 -24.11 5.84
CA VAL A 384 1.98 -25.00 5.86
C VAL A 384 2.36 -26.42 5.46
N MET A 385 3.16 -26.59 4.40
CA MET A 385 3.63 -27.89 3.96
C MET A 385 4.56 -28.54 4.99
N ALA A 386 5.41 -27.76 5.67
CA ALA A 386 6.24 -28.27 6.77
C ALA A 386 5.36 -28.87 7.86
N VAL A 387 4.32 -28.15 8.29
CA VAL A 387 3.38 -28.61 9.31
C VAL A 387 2.65 -29.89 8.91
N ASP A 388 2.18 -30.00 7.66
CA ASP A 388 1.54 -31.22 7.14
C ASP A 388 2.49 -32.43 7.16
N PHE A 389 3.79 -32.18 7.07
CA PHE A 389 4.84 -33.18 7.19
C PHE A 389 5.34 -33.33 8.64
N GLY A 390 4.77 -32.65 9.63
CA GLY A 390 5.23 -32.70 11.02
C GLY A 390 6.60 -32.05 11.24
N LEU A 391 6.93 -31.06 10.41
CA LEU A 391 8.14 -30.24 10.47
C LEU A 391 7.78 -28.78 10.77
N SER A 392 8.74 -28.01 11.25
CA SER A 392 8.72 -26.54 11.23
C SER A 392 9.72 -26.00 10.22
N VAL A 393 9.65 -24.71 9.90
CA VAL A 393 10.64 -24.04 9.06
C VAL A 393 11.55 -23.18 9.94
N ASP A 394 12.84 -23.19 9.68
CA ASP A 394 13.80 -22.25 10.29
C ASP A 394 13.64 -20.86 9.66
N MET A 395 12.78 -20.06 10.29
CA MET A 395 12.47 -18.70 9.84
C MET A 395 13.63 -17.72 10.05
N GLU A 396 14.46 -17.94 11.07
CA GLU A 396 15.63 -17.10 11.32
C GLU A 396 16.67 -17.31 10.21
N GLY A 397 16.98 -18.57 9.89
CA GLY A 397 17.85 -18.91 8.76
C GLY A 397 17.31 -18.41 7.41
N PHE A 398 15.99 -18.50 7.20
CA PHE A 398 15.37 -17.96 5.99
C PHE A 398 15.55 -16.44 5.88
N ASN A 399 15.33 -15.72 6.98
CA ASN A 399 15.51 -14.26 7.05
C ASN A 399 16.97 -13.85 6.82
N VAL A 400 17.93 -14.63 7.32
CA VAL A 400 19.36 -14.42 7.03
C VAL A 400 19.63 -14.57 5.53
N SER A 401 19.19 -15.66 4.89
CA SER A 401 19.36 -15.87 3.44
C SER A 401 18.67 -14.77 2.61
N MET A 402 17.50 -14.31 3.05
CA MET A 402 16.79 -13.17 2.46
C MET A 402 17.59 -11.87 2.56
N GLU A 403 18.17 -11.57 3.72
CA GLU A 403 18.96 -10.36 3.92
C GLU A 403 20.27 -10.41 3.12
N GLU A 404 20.93 -11.57 3.05
CA GLU A 404 22.10 -11.75 2.18
C GLU A 404 21.75 -11.52 0.69
N ALA A 405 20.61 -12.02 0.23
CA ALA A 405 20.12 -11.79 -1.12
C ALA A 405 19.79 -10.31 -1.36
N ARG A 406 19.13 -9.64 -0.40
CA ARG A 406 18.84 -8.20 -0.42
C ARG A 406 20.13 -7.38 -0.49
N GLN A 407 21.14 -7.71 0.32
CA GLN A 407 22.44 -7.02 0.31
C GLN A 407 23.17 -7.21 -1.02
N LYS A 408 23.16 -8.43 -1.59
CA LYS A 408 23.72 -8.67 -2.93
C LYS A 408 23.00 -7.85 -4.00
N ALA A 409 21.67 -7.77 -3.96
CA ALA A 409 20.89 -6.95 -4.88
C ALA A 409 21.16 -5.44 -4.72
N ARG A 410 21.25 -4.93 -3.48
CA ARG A 410 21.62 -3.53 -3.18
C ARG A 410 23.01 -3.20 -3.71
N ASN A 411 24.00 -4.06 -3.47
CA ASN A 411 25.37 -3.90 -3.95
C ASN A 411 25.48 -3.96 -5.49
N ALA A 412 24.63 -4.76 -6.14
CA ALA A 412 24.52 -4.77 -7.61
C ALA A 412 23.91 -3.47 -8.15
N ARG A 413 22.91 -2.90 -7.47
CA ARG A 413 22.30 -1.60 -7.80
C ARG A 413 23.32 -0.45 -7.72
N TYR A 414 24.20 -0.46 -6.72
CA TYR A 414 25.31 0.50 -6.60
C TYR A 414 26.32 0.42 -7.75
N LYS A 415 26.55 -0.78 -8.33
CA LYS A 415 27.46 -0.96 -9.47
C LYS A 415 26.81 -0.64 -10.83
N ALA A 416 25.49 -0.69 -10.94
CA ALA A 416 24.74 -0.43 -12.16
C ALA A 416 24.39 1.07 -12.36
N GLY A 417 25.15 1.98 -11.75
CA GLY A 417 25.00 3.44 -11.90
C GLY A 417 25.30 3.91 -13.33
N GLY A 418 24.37 3.66 -14.26
CA GLY A 418 24.22 4.49 -15.44
C GLY A 418 24.02 5.94 -14.97
N LYS A 419 24.68 6.90 -15.63
CA LYS A 419 24.63 8.32 -15.29
C LYS A 419 23.19 8.75 -15.00
N SER A 420 22.86 8.92 -13.72
CA SER A 420 21.62 9.54 -13.29
C SER A 420 21.54 10.92 -13.92
N ILE A 421 20.40 11.28 -14.49
CA ILE A 421 20.09 12.67 -14.77
C ILE A 421 19.94 13.32 -13.40
N VAL A 422 20.96 14.09 -12.99
CA VAL A 422 20.90 14.89 -11.76
C VAL A 422 19.94 16.04 -12.01
N LEU A 423 18.70 15.89 -11.54
CA LEU A 423 17.72 16.97 -11.51
C LEU A 423 18.00 17.82 -10.27
N ASP A 424 18.89 18.81 -10.39
CA ASP A 424 19.15 19.77 -9.30
C ASP A 424 17.84 20.50 -8.95
N ALA A 425 17.44 20.41 -7.67
CA ALA A 425 16.23 21.03 -7.14
C ALA A 425 16.16 22.55 -7.40
N ASN A 426 17.32 23.20 -7.58
CA ASN A 426 17.40 24.62 -7.92
C ASN A 426 17.59 24.93 -9.40
N ALA A 427 17.71 23.93 -10.28
CA ALA A 427 17.95 24.16 -11.70
C ALA A 427 16.86 25.05 -12.32
N THR A 428 15.58 24.75 -12.04
CA THR A 428 14.44 25.54 -12.56
C THR A 428 14.44 26.97 -12.02
N SER A 429 14.79 27.17 -10.75
CA SER A 429 14.92 28.49 -10.15
C SER A 429 16.10 29.29 -10.71
N GLN A 430 17.24 28.63 -10.94
CA GLN A 430 18.42 29.24 -11.57
C GLN A 430 18.12 29.66 -13.02
N LEU A 431 17.47 28.79 -13.80
CA LEU A 431 17.07 29.09 -15.18
C LEU A 431 16.07 30.27 -15.21
N ARG A 432 15.12 30.31 -14.26
CA ARG A 432 14.19 31.44 -14.12
C ARG A 432 14.93 32.74 -13.79
N ASN A 433 15.91 32.71 -12.88
CA ASN A 433 16.75 33.87 -12.57
C ASN A 433 17.62 34.32 -13.76
N GLN A 434 17.93 33.41 -14.68
CA GLN A 434 18.60 33.72 -15.95
C GLN A 434 17.64 34.25 -17.04
N GLY A 435 16.35 34.47 -16.70
CA GLY A 435 15.35 34.99 -17.63
C GLY A 435 14.79 33.95 -18.59
N LEU A 436 15.06 32.66 -18.38
CA LEU A 436 14.45 31.59 -19.16
C LEU A 436 13.02 31.37 -18.70
N ALA A 437 12.09 31.45 -19.64
CA ALA A 437 10.69 31.13 -19.39
C ALA A 437 10.58 29.67 -18.93
N SER A 438 9.69 29.42 -17.97
CA SER A 438 9.36 28.05 -17.58
C SER A 438 8.79 27.30 -18.79
N THR A 439 9.09 26.02 -18.90
CA THR A 439 8.51 25.17 -19.95
C THR A 439 7.00 25.30 -19.91
N ASN A 440 6.37 25.59 -21.05
CA ASN A 440 4.91 25.59 -21.13
C ASN A 440 4.42 24.15 -20.96
N ASP A 441 3.96 23.84 -19.77
CA ASP A 441 3.41 22.55 -19.39
C ASP A 441 1.89 22.53 -19.42
N SER A 442 1.24 23.61 -19.91
CA SER A 442 -0.20 23.67 -20.16
C SER A 442 -0.72 22.45 -20.95
N PRO A 443 0.01 21.88 -21.94
CA PRO A 443 -0.41 20.66 -22.62
C PRO A 443 -0.55 19.42 -21.71
N LYS A 444 0.16 19.35 -20.56
CA LYS A 444 -0.02 18.27 -19.58
C LYS A 444 -1.38 18.31 -18.89
N PHE A 445 -1.98 19.49 -18.83
CA PHE A 445 -3.26 19.74 -18.15
C PHE A 445 -4.43 19.80 -19.15
N GLN A 446 -4.15 19.80 -20.45
CA GLN A 446 -5.15 19.73 -21.52
C GLN A 446 -5.23 18.29 -22.04
N HIS A 447 -6.22 17.54 -21.56
CA HIS A 447 -6.54 16.22 -22.10
C HIS A 447 -7.31 16.38 -23.43
N GLU A 448 -6.61 16.73 -24.51
CA GLU A 448 -7.07 16.31 -25.84
C GLU A 448 -6.37 14.99 -26.15
N TYR A 449 -7.15 13.92 -26.26
CA TYR A 449 -6.68 12.62 -26.71
C TYR A 449 -5.85 12.79 -27.98
N ILE A 450 -4.53 12.62 -27.88
CA ILE A 450 -3.69 12.49 -29.07
C ILE A 450 -3.99 11.10 -29.63
N ALA A 451 -4.99 11.04 -30.51
CA ALA A 451 -5.19 9.90 -31.38
C ALA A 451 -3.98 9.82 -32.33
N VAL A 452 -2.99 9.01 -31.97
CA VAL A 452 -1.94 8.60 -32.89
C VAL A 452 -2.51 7.44 -33.71
N TRP A 453 -2.84 7.73 -34.97
CA TRP A 453 -3.24 6.76 -35.99
C TRP A 453 -2.11 5.79 -36.34
#